data_AF-A0A4P1RE83-F1
#
_entry.id   AF-A0A4P1RE83-F1
#
_cell.length_a   1.000
_cell.length_b   1.000
_cell.length_c   1.000
_cell.angle_alpha   90.00
_cell.angle_beta   90.00
_cell.angle_gamma   90.00
#
_symmetry.space_group_name_H-M   'P 1'
#
loop_
_entity.id
_entity.type
_entity.pdbx_description
1 polymer ?
#
loop_
_entity_poly.entity_id
_entity_poly.type
_entity_poly.pdbx_seq_one_letter_code
_entity_poly.pdbx_strand_id
1 'polypeptide(L)'
;MTSIIVVFDFDSTIIECDSDNWVLDEFGLTEKFYKLLPTMLWNPLMDKMMSELHSQGKTIEDIVQVLHRTPIHPCIVPAIEAAYSLG
;
A
#
# COMPACT_ATOMS: atom_id res chain seq x y z
N MET A 1 30.28 13.65 15.29
CA MET A 1 29.43 13.36 14.12
C MET A 1 28.01 13.20 14.64
N THR A 2 27.07 13.98 14.12
CA THR A 2 25.65 13.83 14.43
C THR A 2 25.12 12.62 13.68
N SER A 3 24.48 11.68 14.39
CA SER A 3 23.77 10.56 13.75
C SER A 3 22.69 11.14 12.85
N ILE A 4 22.71 10.81 11.56
CA ILE A 4 21.66 11.18 10.63
C ILE A 4 20.58 10.10 10.72
N ILE A 5 19.33 10.51 10.84
CA ILE A 5 18.17 9.61 10.77
C ILE A 5 17.39 10.01 9.53
N VAL A 6 17.28 9.07 8.59
CA VAL A 6 16.43 9.22 7.40
C VAL A 6 15.20 8.35 7.60
N VAL A 7 14.02 8.96 7.45
CA VAL A 7 12.73 8.27 7.54
C VAL A 7 12.05 8.39 6.19
N PHE A 8 11.71 7.25 5.61
CA PHE A 8 10.91 7.18 4.39
C PHE A 8 9.48 6.79 4.78
N ASP A 9 8.52 7.52 4.24
CA ASP A 9 7.14 7.02 4.15
C ASP A 9 7.11 5.83 3.18
N PHE A 10 6.06 5.02 3.20
CA PHE A 10 5.95 3.83 2.36
C PHE A 10 5.16 4.09 1.08
N ASP A 11 3.87 4.40 1.22
CA ASP A 11 2.96 4.64 0.10
C ASP A 11 3.36 5.90 -0.67
N SER A 12 3.33 5.82 -2.00
CA SER A 12 3.76 6.91 -2.90
C SER A 12 5.18 7.46 -2.63
N THR A 13 6.02 6.70 -1.92
CA THR A 13 7.40 7.07 -1.58
C THR A 13 8.37 5.92 -1.86
N ILE A 14 8.23 4.79 -1.16
CA ILE A 14 9.01 3.57 -1.41
C ILE A 14 8.39 2.76 -2.55
N ILE A 15 7.07 2.58 -2.50
CA ILE A 15 6.28 2.04 -3.61
C ILE A 15 5.66 3.17 -4.41
N GLU A 16 5.44 2.97 -5.70
CA GLU A 16 4.92 4.00 -6.62
C GLU A 16 3.39 4.13 -6.57
N CYS A 17 2.73 3.46 -5.62
CA CYS A 17 1.28 3.48 -5.47
C CYS A 17 0.87 3.62 -3.99
N ASP A 18 -0.43 3.80 -3.77
CA ASP A 18 -1.09 3.60 -2.49
C ASP A 18 -1.46 2.11 -2.35
N SER A 19 -0.95 1.45 -1.33
CA SER A 19 -1.10 -0.01 -1.14
C SER A 19 -2.53 -0.43 -0.79
N ASP A 20 -3.30 0.41 -0.11
CA ASP A 20 -4.71 0.18 0.16
C ASP A 20 -5.50 0.14 -1.15
N ASN A 21 -5.32 1.18 -1.99
CA ASN A 21 -5.93 1.25 -3.32
C ASN A 21 -5.47 0.09 -4.22
N TRP A 22 -4.17 -0.24 -4.21
CA TRP A 22 -3.62 -1.33 -5.00
C TRP A 22 -4.31 -2.68 -4.69
N VAL A 23 -4.53 -2.98 -3.41
CA VAL A 23 -5.25 -4.20 -3.01
C VAL A 23 -6.69 -4.21 -3.51
N LEU A 24 -7.39 -3.08 -3.41
CA LEU A 24 -8.77 -2.97 -3.91
C LEU A 24 -8.85 -3.11 -5.43
N ASP A 25 -7.89 -2.52 -6.15
CA ASP A 25 -7.82 -2.58 -7.61
C ASP A 25 -7.58 -4.00 -8.11
N GLU A 26 -6.61 -4.69 -7.52
CA GLU A 26 -6.25 -6.07 -7.89
C GLU A 26 -7.35 -7.08 -7.58
N PHE A 27 -8.26 -6.77 -6.65
CA PHE A 27 -9.44 -7.57 -6.36
C PHE A 27 -10.74 -7.01 -6.95
N GLY A 28 -10.68 -5.97 -7.78
CA GLY A 28 -11.83 -5.44 -8.51
C GLY A 28 -12.87 -4.72 -7.63
N LEU A 29 -12.47 -4.19 -6.48
CA LEU A 29 -13.33 -3.42 -5.58
C LEU A 29 -13.30 -1.90 -5.80
N THR A 30 -12.46 -1.39 -6.70
CA THR A 30 -12.29 0.04 -7.00
C THR A 30 -13.60 0.80 -7.17
N GLU A 31 -14.48 0.31 -8.06
CA GLU A 31 -15.74 0.99 -8.36
C GLU A 31 -16.67 1.00 -7.14
N LYS A 32 -16.71 -0.10 -6.37
CA LYS A 32 -17.51 -0.21 -5.15
C LYS A 32 -17.02 0.75 -4.08
N PHE A 33 -15.69 0.85 -3.91
CA PHE A 33 -15.05 1.76 -2.99
C PHE A 33 -15.42 3.22 -3.31
N TYR A 34 -15.18 3.68 -4.54
CA TYR A 34 -15.44 5.07 -4.92
C TYR A 34 -16.93 5.45 -4.89
N LYS A 35 -17.85 4.49 -5.12
CA LYS A 35 -19.29 4.73 -4.92
C LYS A 35 -19.65 5.01 -3.46
N LEU A 36 -18.95 4.38 -2.51
CA LEU A 36 -19.24 4.49 -1.08
C LEU A 36 -18.46 5.62 -0.39
N LEU A 37 -17.30 6.00 -0.93
CA LEU A 37 -16.42 7.03 -0.40
C LEU A 37 -17.11 8.36 -0.02
N PRO A 38 -18.09 8.90 -0.77
CA PRO A 38 -18.78 10.13 -0.39
C PRO A 38 -19.67 10.01 0.86
N THR A 39 -19.97 8.79 1.30
CA THR A 39 -20.96 8.50 2.36
C THR A 39 -20.34 7.96 3.64
N MET A 40 -19.04 7.66 3.65
CA MET A 40 -18.35 7.00 4.75
C MET A 40 -16.98 7.64 4.98
N LEU A 41 -16.51 7.63 6.23
CA LEU A 41 -15.11 7.93 6.52
C LEU A 41 -14.21 6.84 5.94
N TRP A 42 -12.95 7.19 5.64
CA TRP A 42 -11.97 6.30 5.01
C TRP A 42 -11.80 4.97 5.78
N ASN A 43 -11.41 5.00 7.06
CA ASN A 43 -11.10 3.77 7.79
C ASN A 43 -12.29 2.81 7.90
N PRO A 44 -13.52 3.26 8.26
CA PRO A 44 -14.70 2.40 8.20
C PRO A 44 -15.02 1.86 6.81
N LEU A 45 -14.73 2.61 5.75
CA LEU A 45 -14.91 2.14 4.39
C LEU A 45 -13.88 1.06 4.02
N MET A 46 -12.61 1.24 4.38
CA MET A 46 -11.56 0.24 4.18
C MET A 46 -11.86 -1.06 4.95
N ASP A 47 -12.30 -0.96 6.21
CA ASP A 47 -12.74 -2.11 7.01
C ASP A 47 -13.88 -2.89 6.31
N LYS A 48 -14.84 -2.15 5.75
CA LYS A 48 -15.91 -2.74 4.94
C LYS A 48 -15.39 -3.41 3.67
N MET A 49 -14.38 -2.87 3.00
CA MET A 49 -13.77 -3.52 1.84
C MET A 49 -13.01 -4.79 2.23
N MET A 50 -12.30 -4.80 3.35
CA MET A 50 -11.63 -6.02 3.84
C MET A 50 -12.65 -7.11 4.19
N SER A 51 -13.78 -6.73 4.81
CA SER A 51 -14.90 -7.65 5.06
C SER A 51 -15.50 -8.21 3.75
N GLU A 52 -15.60 -7.39 2.71
CA GLU A 52 -16.06 -7.82 1.40
C GLU A 52 -15.11 -8.86 0.80
N LEU A 53 -13.81 -8.59 0.77
CA LEU A 53 -12.80 -9.53 0.27
C LEU A 53 -12.86 -10.87 1.02
N HIS A 54 -12.98 -10.82 2.35
CA HIS A 54 -13.12 -12.01 3.17
C HIS A 54 -14.38 -12.82 2.79
N SER A 55 -15.52 -12.15 2.58
CA SER A 55 -16.76 -12.81 2.14
C SER A 55 -16.69 -13.43 0.74
N GLN A 56 -15.80 -12.91 -0.11
CA GLN A 56 -15.47 -13.47 -1.43
C GLN A 56 -14.45 -14.62 -1.34
N GLY A 57 -14.05 -15.02 -0.13
CA GLY A 57 -13.12 -16.11 0.12
C GLY A 57 -11.65 -15.75 -0.06
N LYS A 58 -11.31 -14.45 -0.13
CA LYS A 58 -9.91 -14.01 -0.18
C LYS A 58 -9.26 -14.18 1.18
N THR A 59 -8.03 -14.67 1.14
CA THR A 59 -7.19 -14.91 2.30
C THR A 59 -6.19 -13.78 2.50
N ILE A 60 -5.54 -13.75 3.67
CA ILE A 60 -4.45 -12.82 3.92
C ILE A 60 -3.28 -13.12 2.97
N GLU A 61 -3.05 -14.39 2.66
CA GLU A 61 -2.03 -14.84 1.73
C GLU A 61 -2.28 -14.29 0.31
N ASP A 62 -3.54 -14.24 -0.15
CA ASP A 62 -3.88 -13.62 -1.43
C ASP A 62 -3.52 -12.12 -1.44
N ILE A 63 -3.78 -11.40 -0.34
CA ILE A 63 -3.41 -9.98 -0.19
C ILE A 63 -1.88 -9.82 -0.23
N VAL A 64 -1.13 -10.70 0.46
CA VAL A 64 0.33 -10.68 0.43
C VAL A 64 0.87 -10.88 -0.99
N GLN A 65 0.30 -11.82 -1.76
CA GLN A 65 0.68 -12.04 -3.16
C GLN A 65 0.38 -10.84 -4.07
N VAL A 66 -0.69 -10.08 -3.77
CA VAL A 66 -0.99 -8.80 -4.43
C VAL A 66 0.06 -7.74 -4.08
N LEU A 67 0.40 -7.60 -2.80
CA LEU A 67 1.36 -6.60 -2.32
C LEU A 67 2.78 -6.84 -2.84
N HIS A 68 3.18 -8.10 -3.03
CA HIS A 68 4.46 -8.45 -3.67
C HIS A 68 4.60 -7.94 -5.11
N ARG A 69 3.49 -7.57 -5.77
CA ARG A 69 3.47 -7.05 -7.14
C ARG A 69 3.39 -5.52 -7.18
N THR A 70 3.45 -4.84 -6.04
CA THR A 70 3.47 -3.37 -6.00
C THR A 70 4.67 -2.82 -6.79
N PRO A 71 4.49 -1.77 -7.59
CA PRO A 71 5.58 -1.14 -8.33
C PRO A 71 6.54 -0.41 -7.39
N ILE A 72 7.84 -0.58 -7.62
CA ILE A 72 8.92 0.11 -6.89
C ILE A 72 9.84 0.77 -7.91
N HIS A 73 10.12 2.05 -7.74
CA HIS A 73 11.03 2.77 -8.61
C HIS A 73 12.45 2.16 -8.50
N PRO A 74 13.18 1.90 -9.61
CA PRO A 74 14.48 1.22 -9.57
C PRO A 74 15.54 1.91 -8.69
N CYS A 75 15.42 3.21 -8.46
CA CYS A 75 16.35 3.98 -7.63
C CYS A 75 16.08 3.90 -6.11
N ILE A 76 15.00 3.28 -5.65
CA ILE A 76 14.67 3.22 -4.21
C ILE A 76 15.74 2.46 -3.43
N VAL A 77 16.13 1.27 -3.90
CA VAL A 77 17.18 0.48 -3.25
C VAL A 77 18.51 1.24 -3.24
N PRO A 78 19.02 1.77 -4.38
CA PRO A 78 20.22 2.62 -4.39
C PRO A 78 20.14 3.84 -3.45
N ALA A 79 18.97 4.48 -3.34
CA ALA A 79 18.79 5.64 -2.46
C ALA A 79 18.89 5.26 -0.98
N ILE A 80 18.31 4.13 -0.57
CA ILE A 80 18.42 3.62 0.80
C ILE A 80 19.86 3.21 1.10
N GLU A 81 20.52 2.51 0.18
CA GLU A 81 21.92 2.11 0.31
C GLU A 81 22.86 3.32 0.43
N ALA A 82 22.60 4.37 -0.36
CA ALA A 82 23.34 5.64 -0.29
C ALA A 82 23.11 6.35 1.05
N ALA A 83 21.86 6.43 1.52
CA ALA A 83 21.54 7.01 2.82
C ALA A 83 22.24 6.27 3.97
N TYR A 84 22.20 4.93 3.95
CA TYR A 84 22.88 4.09 4.94
C TYR A 84 24.40 4.28 4.93
N SER A 85 25.01 4.44 3.74
CA SER A 85 26.45 4.63 3.58
C SER A 85 26.97 5.96 4.13
N LEU A 86 26.09 6.93 4.41
CA LEU A 86 26.44 8.26 4.91
C LEU A 86 26.50 8.36 6.45
N GLY A 87 26.19 7.27 7.18
CA GLY A 87 26.24 7.20 8.65
C GLY A 87 25.03 7.81 9.35
#